data_AF-A0AA38YVQ4-F1
#
_entry.id   AF-A0AA38YVQ4-F1
#
_cell.length_a   1.000
_cell.length_b   1.000
_cell.length_c   1.000
_cell.angle_alpha   90.00
_cell.angle_beta   90.00
_cell.angle_gamma   90.00
#
_symmetry.space_group_name_H-M   'P 1'
#
loop_
_entity.id
_entity.type
_entity.pdbx_description
1 polymer ?
#
loop_
_entity_poly.entity_id
_entity_poly.type
_entity_poly.pdbx_seq_one_letter_code
_entity_poly.pdbx_strand_id
1 'polypeptide(L)'
;MVTDKGKKLKQSEKEEEVNSDHIDGDLVLSIEKLQEIQDDLEKINEEASDKVLEVEQKYNEIRKPIYDKRNDIIKSIPDFWLTAFLSHPALGDLLSEEDQKV
;
A
#
# COMPACT_ATOMS: atom_id res chain seq x y z
N MET A 1 54.96 53.48 3.08
CA MET A 1 54.42 52.71 4.23
C MET A 1 53.29 51.85 3.71
N VAL A 2 53.26 50.61 4.21
CA VAL A 2 52.51 49.45 3.70
C VAL A 2 51.00 49.58 3.93
N THR A 3 50.24 48.91 3.07
CA THR A 3 48.79 48.75 2.97
C THR A 3 48.05 48.39 4.27
N ASP A 4 46.82 48.89 4.45
CA ASP A 4 45.78 48.19 5.23
C ASP A 4 44.37 48.43 4.62
N LYS A 5 44.01 47.56 3.68
CA LYS A 5 42.63 47.29 3.26
C LYS A 5 42.27 45.96 3.90
N GLY A 6 41.37 45.95 4.89
CA GLY A 6 40.76 44.68 5.31
C GLY A 6 40.33 44.62 6.77
N LYS A 7 39.30 45.38 7.18
CA LYS A 7 38.64 45.09 8.46
C LYS A 7 37.20 45.57 8.61
N LYS A 8 36.37 45.46 7.56
CA LYS A 8 34.91 45.70 7.64
C LYS A 8 34.05 44.72 6.82
N LEU A 9 34.54 43.51 6.57
CA LEU A 9 33.74 42.40 6.04
C LEU A 9 34.15 41.12 6.78
N LYS A 10 33.73 40.99 8.04
CA LYS A 10 33.77 39.71 8.78
C LYS A 10 32.97 39.73 10.08
N GLN A 11 31.87 40.47 10.12
CA GLN A 11 30.95 40.50 11.26
C GLN A 11 29.49 40.53 10.80
N SER A 12 29.17 39.86 9.71
CA SER A 12 27.78 39.55 9.33
C SER A 12 27.58 38.13 8.79
N GLU A 13 28.60 37.27 8.85
CA GLU A 13 28.52 35.88 8.37
C GLU A 13 28.66 34.86 9.51
N LYS A 14 28.64 35.32 10.77
CA LYS A 14 28.81 34.44 11.96
C LYS A 14 27.60 34.34 12.87
N GLU A 15 26.48 34.94 12.49
CA GLU A 15 25.22 34.87 13.25
C GLU A 15 24.15 34.00 12.58
N GLU A 16 24.37 33.51 11.35
CA GLU A 16 23.41 32.63 10.66
C GLU A 16 23.71 31.13 10.83
N GLU A 17 24.82 30.75 11.46
CA GLU A 17 25.23 29.33 11.57
C GLU A 17 25.04 28.68 12.97
N VAL A 18 24.38 29.34 13.93
CA VAL A 18 24.31 28.81 15.32
C VAL A 18 22.88 28.55 15.82
N ASN A 19 21.86 28.68 14.98
CA ASN A 19 20.46 28.42 15.38
C ASN A 19 19.77 27.35 14.52
N SER A 20 20.54 26.41 13.98
CA SER A 20 20.02 25.28 13.19
C SER A 20 19.69 24.05 14.04
N ASP A 21 20.32 23.88 15.22
CA ASP A 21 20.44 22.54 15.83
C ASP A 21 19.83 22.40 17.23
N HIS A 22 19.06 23.37 17.73
CA HIS A 22 18.33 23.20 18.99
C HIS A 22 16.91 22.72 18.69
N ILE A 23 16.73 21.40 18.58
CA ILE A 23 15.38 20.82 18.59
C ILE A 23 14.80 21.07 19.98
N ASP A 24 13.69 21.81 20.02
CA ASP A 24 12.93 22.09 21.23
C ASP A 24 12.52 20.76 21.91
N GLY A 25 12.85 20.60 23.19
CA GLY A 25 12.54 19.39 23.96
C GLY A 25 11.03 19.11 24.02
N ASP A 26 10.21 20.16 24.05
CA ASP A 26 8.75 20.02 24.05
C ASP A 26 8.22 19.51 22.70
N LEU A 27 8.90 19.86 21.59
CA LEU A 27 8.61 19.33 20.26
C LEU A 27 8.94 17.83 20.18
N VAL A 28 10.08 17.39 20.73
CA VAL A 28 10.46 15.97 20.77
C VAL A 28 9.42 15.16 21.52
N LEU A 29 9.02 15.61 22.72
CA LEU A 29 8.00 14.94 23.53
C LEU A 29 6.64 14.89 22.84
N SER A 30 6.30 15.90 22.04
CA SER A 30 5.05 15.92 21.27
C SER A 30 5.08 14.93 20.10
N ILE A 31 6.23 14.75 19.46
CA ILE A 31 6.43 13.76 18.39
C ILE A 31 6.36 12.34 18.95
N GLU A 32 6.98 12.08 20.10
CA GLU A 32 6.91 10.77 20.77
C GLU A 32 5.46 10.37 21.09
N LYS A 33 4.67 11.29 21.67
CA LYS A 33 3.24 11.05 21.93
C LYS A 33 2.44 10.83 20.66
N LEU A 34 2.77 11.53 19.57
CA LEU A 34 2.12 11.33 18.29
C LEU A 34 2.45 9.94 17.71
N GLN A 35 3.68 9.47 17.90
CA GLN A 35 4.09 8.13 17.49
C GLN A 35 3.31 7.06 18.27
N GLU A 36 3.15 7.21 19.59
CA GLU A 36 2.33 6.28 20.39
C GLU A 36 0.89 6.18 19.87
N ILE A 37 0.29 7.31 19.48
CA ILE A 37 -1.06 7.34 18.89
C ILE A 37 -1.07 6.64 17.52
N GLN A 38 -0.03 6.84 16.69
CA GLN A 38 0.08 6.16 15.41
C GLN A 38 0.23 4.65 15.57
N ASP A 39 0.99 4.18 16.55
CA ASP A 39 1.14 2.76 16.86
C ASP A 39 -0.20 2.14 17.29
N ASP A 40 -1.01 2.88 18.06
CA ASP A 40 -2.35 2.42 18.44
C ASP A 40 -3.32 2.40 17.26
N LEU A 41 -3.22 3.36 16.33
CA LEU A 41 -3.99 3.33 15.08
C LEU A 41 -3.59 2.15 14.18
N GLU A 42 -2.30 1.82 14.12
CA GLU A 42 -1.81 0.67 13.36
C GLU A 42 -2.38 -0.64 13.89
N LYS A 43 -2.34 -0.86 15.21
CA LYS A 43 -2.95 -2.04 15.86
C LYS A 43 -4.44 -2.17 15.51
N ILE A 44 -5.20 -1.07 15.56
CA ILE A 44 -6.63 -1.09 15.21
C ILE A 44 -6.83 -1.46 13.74
N ASN A 45 -5.99 -0.95 12.84
CA ASN A 45 -6.06 -1.27 11.42
C ASN A 45 -5.70 -2.73 11.12
N GLU A 46 -4.70 -3.29 11.83
CA GLU A 46 -4.37 -4.71 11.76
C GLU A 46 -5.56 -5.57 12.20
N GLU A 47 -6.14 -5.29 13.38
CA GLU A 47 -7.33 -6.02 13.84
C GLU A 47 -8.52 -5.92 12.88
N ALA A 48 -8.72 -4.76 12.26
CA ALA A 48 -9.77 -4.57 11.26
C ALA A 48 -9.51 -5.42 10.02
N SER A 49 -8.26 -5.48 9.57
CA SER A 49 -7.83 -6.29 8.42
C SER A 49 -8.02 -7.78 8.69
N ASP A 50 -7.67 -8.25 9.89
CA ASP A 50 -7.87 -9.63 10.33
C ASP A 50 -9.35 -10.00 10.34
N LYS A 51 -10.22 -9.13 10.89
CA LYS A 51 -11.68 -9.37 10.89
C LYS A 51 -12.25 -9.44 9.49
N VAL A 52 -11.78 -8.60 8.55
CA VAL A 52 -12.18 -8.68 7.14
C VAL A 52 -11.74 -10.02 6.55
N LEU A 53 -10.49 -10.45 6.81
CA LEU A 53 -9.96 -11.71 6.34
C LEU A 53 -10.75 -12.91 6.88
N GLU A 54 -11.10 -12.93 8.16
CA GLU A 54 -11.93 -13.99 8.78
C GLU A 54 -13.29 -14.10 8.11
N VAL A 55 -13.92 -12.96 7.79
CA VAL A 55 -15.20 -12.92 7.07
C VAL A 55 -15.05 -13.51 5.67
N GLU A 56 -14.03 -13.10 4.91
CA GLU A 56 -13.78 -13.64 3.58
C GLU A 56 -13.50 -15.15 3.61
N GLN A 57 -12.71 -15.63 4.58
CA GLN A 57 -12.45 -17.06 4.77
C GLN A 57 -13.74 -17.84 5.05
N LYS A 58 -14.56 -17.37 5.99
CA LYS A 58 -15.86 -17.97 6.32
C LYS A 58 -16.76 -18.08 5.08
N TYR A 59 -16.86 -17.02 4.29
CA TYR A 59 -17.71 -17.04 3.09
C TYR A 59 -17.12 -17.88 1.96
N ASN A 60 -15.79 -18.01 1.87
CA ASN A 60 -15.15 -18.93 0.93
C ASN A 60 -15.49 -20.38 1.25
N GLU A 61 -15.50 -20.78 2.53
CA GLU A 61 -15.93 -22.12 2.94
C GLU A 61 -17.40 -22.39 2.59
N ILE A 62 -18.28 -21.41 2.80
CA ILE A 62 -19.70 -21.51 2.45
C ILE A 62 -19.91 -21.58 0.92
N ARG A 63 -19.13 -20.82 0.15
CA ARG A 63 -19.21 -20.79 -1.32
C ARG A 63 -18.65 -22.06 -1.96
N LYS A 64 -17.65 -22.72 -1.36
CA LYS A 64 -17.00 -23.91 -1.91
C LYS A 64 -17.97 -25.02 -2.34
N PRO A 65 -18.88 -25.54 -1.49
CA PRO A 65 -19.83 -26.59 -1.91
C PRO A 65 -20.82 -26.10 -2.98
N ILE A 66 -21.07 -24.79 -3.09
CA ILE A 66 -21.90 -24.21 -4.14
C ILE A 66 -21.12 -24.21 -5.47
N TYR A 67 -19.83 -23.86 -5.44
CA TYR A 67 -18.97 -23.95 -6.61
C TYR A 67 -18.81 -25.39 -7.09
N ASP A 68 -18.70 -26.36 -6.18
CA ASP A 68 -18.65 -27.78 -6.53
C ASP A 68 -19.93 -28.22 -7.27
N LYS A 69 -21.12 -27.86 -6.73
CA LYS A 69 -22.41 -28.11 -7.40
C LYS A 69 -22.49 -27.43 -8.77
N ARG A 70 -22.05 -26.18 -8.87
CA ARG A 70 -21.99 -25.44 -10.14
C ARG A 70 -21.08 -26.16 -11.14
N ASN A 71 -19.92 -26.61 -10.69
CA ASN A 71 -18.95 -27.32 -11.52
C ASN A 71 -19.51 -28.63 -12.08
N ASP A 72 -20.26 -29.38 -11.27
CA ASP A 72 -20.91 -30.61 -11.73
C ASP A 72 -21.95 -30.37 -12.82
N ILE A 73 -22.68 -29.25 -12.76
CA ILE A 73 -23.60 -28.84 -13.84
C ILE A 73 -22.80 -28.40 -15.07
N ILE A 74 -21.76 -27.59 -14.90
CA ILE A 74 -20.92 -27.09 -16.00
C ILE A 74 -20.31 -28.23 -16.81
N LYS A 75 -19.93 -29.36 -16.19
CA LYS A 75 -19.41 -30.55 -16.91
C LYS A 75 -20.34 -31.09 -17.99
N SER A 76 -21.64 -30.81 -17.91
CA SER A 76 -22.63 -31.21 -18.91
C SER A 76 -22.75 -30.23 -20.10
N ILE A 77 -22.09 -29.07 -20.02
CA ILE A 77 -22.13 -28.02 -21.03
C ILE A 77 -20.78 -28.01 -21.77
N PRO A 78 -20.72 -28.45 -23.04
CA PRO A 78 -19.51 -28.41 -23.83
C PRO A 78 -18.94 -26.98 -23.92
N ASP A 79 -17.62 -26.87 -23.85
CA ASP A 79 -16.84 -25.64 -24.06
C ASP A 79 -17.29 -24.43 -23.20
N PHE A 80 -17.93 -24.67 -22.06
CA PHE A 80 -18.50 -23.61 -21.22
C PHE A 80 -17.48 -22.54 -20.83
N TRP A 81 -16.35 -22.94 -20.23
CA TRP A 81 -15.36 -21.99 -19.75
C TRP A 81 -14.68 -21.25 -20.90
N LEU A 82 -14.33 -21.95 -21.98
CA LEU A 82 -13.77 -21.33 -23.19
C LEU A 82 -14.71 -20.27 -23.76
N THR A 83 -15.99 -20.60 -23.91
CA THR A 83 -17.01 -19.69 -24.41
C THR A 83 -17.17 -18.48 -23.48
N ALA A 84 -17.18 -18.70 -22.16
CA ALA A 84 -17.30 -17.63 -21.18
C ALA A 84 -16.09 -16.67 -21.21
N PHE A 85 -14.87 -17.19 -21.31
CA PHE A 85 -13.65 -16.37 -21.40
C PHE A 85 -13.58 -15.58 -22.70
N LEU A 86 -13.89 -16.21 -23.85
CA LEU A 86 -13.93 -15.52 -25.15
C LEU A 86 -14.97 -14.41 -25.22
N SER A 87 -16.09 -14.57 -24.48
CA SER A 87 -17.15 -13.56 -24.41
C SER A 87 -16.86 -12.42 -23.43
N HIS A 88 -15.79 -12.52 -22.62
CA HIS A 88 -15.48 -11.52 -21.60
C HIS A 88 -14.67 -10.36 -22.19
N PRO A 89 -15.12 -9.09 -22.08
CA PRO A 89 -14.52 -7.96 -22.79
C PRO A 89 -13.03 -7.73 -22.54
N ALA A 90 -12.54 -8.02 -21.33
CA ALA A 90 -11.13 -7.84 -20.99
C ALA A 90 -10.28 -9.12 -21.13
N LEU A 91 -10.91 -10.29 -21.28
CA LEU A 91 -10.19 -11.57 -21.25
C LEU A 91 -10.23 -12.29 -22.59
N GLY A 92 -11.24 -12.05 -23.42
CA GLY A 92 -11.37 -12.69 -24.74
C GLY A 92 -10.20 -12.37 -25.65
N ASP A 93 -9.77 -11.09 -25.67
CA ASP A 93 -8.63 -10.63 -26.47
C ASP A 93 -7.27 -11.14 -25.95
N LEU A 94 -7.21 -11.74 -24.76
CA LEU A 94 -5.99 -12.30 -24.19
C LEU A 94 -5.71 -13.74 -24.65
N LEU A 95 -6.72 -14.44 -25.20
CA LEU A 95 -6.59 -15.84 -25.61
C LEU A 95 -6.17 -15.94 -27.08
N SER A 96 -4.95 -16.42 -27.32
CA SER A 96 -4.49 -16.70 -28.67
C SER A 96 -5.21 -17.91 -29.29
N GLU A 97 -5.07 -18.10 -30.60
CA GLU A 97 -5.61 -19.29 -31.28
C GLU A 97 -4.97 -20.61 -30.78
N GLU A 98 -3.78 -20.55 -30.19
CA GLU A 98 -3.12 -21.71 -29.59
C GLU A 98 -3.71 -22.03 -28.20
N ASP A 99 -3.98 -21.00 -27.39
CA ASP A 99 -4.59 -21.16 -26.06
C ASP A 99 -6.00 -21.76 -26.13
N GLN A 100 -6.75 -21.45 -27.19
CA GLN A 100 -8.11 -21.96 -27.41
C GLN A 100 -8.15 -23.48 -27.71
N LYS A 101 -7.00 -24.12 -27.94
CA LYS A 101 -6.87 -25.55 -28.26
C LYS A 101 -6.47 -26.42 -27.05
N VAL A 102 -6.15 -25.81 -25.91
CA VAL A 102 -5.74 -26.47 -24.66
C VAL A 102 -6.97 -26.95 -23.88
#